data_AF-A0A0G1LBU2-F1
#
_entry.id   AF-A0A0G1LBU2-F1
#
_cell.length_a   1.000
_cell.length_b   1.000
_cell.length_c   1.000
_cell.angle_alpha   90.00
_cell.angle_beta   90.00
_cell.angle_gamma   90.00
#
_symmetry.space_group_name_H-M   'P 1'
#
loop_
_entity.id
_entity.type
_entity.pdbx_description
1 polymer ?
#
loop_
_entity_poly.entity_id
_entity_poly.type
_entity_poly.pdbx_seq_one_letter_code
_entity_poly.pdbx_strand_id
1 'polypeptide(L)'
;MNNSIKRGFSFGLTSGVITTLGLMVGLHSGTHLASVVISGILVIAVADSLSDALGIHMAEEFENQHTPKEIWTATAVTFLSKLLVAASFIIPILLFNLNTAIIISIAWGLSLIFIFNFLMAKQQHNKPWHAVGEHLAIAILVIIATHYLGDLLARQ
;
A
#
# COMPACT_ATOMS: atom_id res chain seq x y z
N MET A 1 -13.84 -15.13 -8.44
CA MET A 1 -12.48 -15.10 -7.87
C MET A 1 -12.55 -15.77 -6.50
N ASN A 2 -11.65 -16.70 -6.20
CA ASN A 2 -11.59 -17.39 -4.91
C ASN A 2 -11.49 -16.36 -3.76
N ASN A 3 -12.17 -16.59 -2.63
CA ASN A 3 -12.21 -15.67 -1.49
C ASN A 3 -10.79 -15.39 -0.93
N SER A 4 -9.92 -16.41 -0.88
CA SER A 4 -8.53 -16.24 -0.43
C SER A 4 -7.71 -15.30 -1.32
N ILE A 5 -7.93 -15.36 -2.64
CA ILE A 5 -7.28 -14.46 -3.61
C ILE A 5 -7.79 -13.03 -3.42
N LYS A 6 -9.11 -12.87 -3.27
CA LYS A 6 -9.71 -11.55 -3.02
C LYS A 6 -9.14 -10.95 -1.74
N ARG A 7 -9.09 -11.70 -0.65
CA ARG A 7 -8.62 -11.22 0.66
C ARG A 7 -7.16 -10.78 0.57
N GLY A 8 -6.28 -11.66 0.07
CA GLY A 8 -4.86 -11.34 -0.05
C GLY A 8 -4.57 -10.15 -0.98
N PHE A 9 -5.24 -10.09 -2.13
CA PHE A 9 -5.05 -9.00 -3.08
C PHE A 9 -5.59 -7.66 -2.54
N SER A 10 -6.75 -7.67 -1.88
CA SER A 10 -7.35 -6.45 -1.31
C SER A 10 -6.47 -5.84 -0.25
N PHE A 11 -5.95 -6.69 0.63
CA PHE A 11 -5.08 -6.28 1.72
C PHE A 11 -3.75 -5.77 1.18
N GLY A 12 -3.06 -6.56 0.35
CA GLY A 12 -1.74 -6.19 -0.16
C GLY A 12 -1.77 -4.96 -1.07
N LEU A 13 -2.81 -4.75 -1.88
CA LEU A 13 -2.96 -3.52 -2.66
C LEU A 13 -3.15 -2.30 -1.77
N THR A 14 -4.07 -2.37 -0.82
CA THR A 14 -4.42 -1.22 0.02
C THR A 14 -3.28 -0.85 0.97
N SER A 15 -2.72 -1.84 1.69
CA SER A 15 -1.59 -1.59 2.60
C SER A 15 -0.33 -1.19 1.83
N GLY A 16 -0.08 -1.80 0.67
CA GLY A 16 1.03 -1.45 -0.22
C GLY A 16 0.99 0.00 -0.67
N VAL A 17 -0.19 0.52 -1.04
CA VAL A 17 -0.34 1.94 -1.40
C VAL A 17 -0.11 2.84 -0.18
N ILE A 18 -0.82 2.58 0.93
CA ILE A 18 -0.82 3.49 2.09
C ILE A 18 0.58 3.59 2.72
N THR A 19 1.23 2.45 2.99
CA THR A 19 2.56 2.45 3.61
C THR A 19 3.60 3.08 2.69
N THR A 20 3.56 2.78 1.39
CA THR A 20 4.54 3.32 0.44
C THR A 20 4.38 4.83 0.26
N LEU A 21 3.15 5.33 0.13
CA LEU A 21 2.89 6.78 0.08
C LEU A 21 3.33 7.48 1.36
N GLY A 22 2.96 6.93 2.52
CA GLY A 22 3.33 7.47 3.82
C GLY A 22 4.85 7.60 3.96
N LEU A 23 5.58 6.52 3.71
CA LEU A 23 7.04 6.51 3.77
C LEU A 23 7.65 7.49 2.77
N MET A 24 7.24 7.41 1.51
CA MET A 24 7.82 8.20 0.42
C MET A 24 7.65 9.71 0.67
N VAL A 25 6.47 10.14 1.13
CA VAL A 25 6.19 11.54 1.45
C VAL A 25 6.97 12.01 2.68
N GLY A 26 7.06 11.19 3.73
CA GLY A 26 7.83 11.53 4.94
C GLY A 26 9.33 11.60 4.70
N LEU A 27 9.89 10.67 3.90
CA LEU A 27 11.30 10.72 3.53
C LEU A 27 11.61 11.87 2.57
N HIS A 28 10.70 12.19 1.66
CA HIS A 28 10.83 13.33 0.75
C HIS A 28 10.85 14.65 1.52
N SER A 29 9.95 14.84 2.49
CA SER A 29 9.91 16.05 3.32
C SER A 29 11.12 16.15 4.25
N GLY A 30 11.60 15.01 4.76
CA GLY A 30 12.75 14.97 5.66
C GLY A 30 14.11 15.19 4.98
N THR A 31 14.31 14.67 3.76
CA THR A 31 15.65 14.57 3.15
C THR A 31 15.78 15.23 1.79
N HIS A 32 14.69 15.34 1.02
CA HIS A 32 14.69 15.73 -0.39
C HIS A 32 15.61 14.89 -1.30
N LEU A 33 16.08 13.72 -0.86
CA LEU A 33 17.00 12.86 -1.62
C LEU A 33 16.27 11.66 -2.24
N ALA A 34 16.28 11.57 -3.57
CA ALA A 34 15.63 10.49 -4.30
C ALA A 34 16.22 9.10 -3.94
N SER A 35 17.53 9.03 -3.69
CA SER A 35 18.20 7.79 -3.27
C SER A 35 17.69 7.26 -1.93
N VAL A 36 17.42 8.15 -0.97
CA VAL A 36 16.87 7.79 0.34
C VAL A 36 15.44 7.28 0.18
N VAL A 37 14.63 7.96 -0.62
CA VAL A 37 13.25 7.55 -0.90
C VAL A 37 13.20 6.18 -1.59
N ILE A 38 14.00 5.96 -2.64
CA ILE A 38 14.05 4.66 -3.34
C ILE A 38 14.52 3.54 -2.41
N SER A 39 15.57 3.80 -1.61
CA SER A 39 16.09 2.82 -0.65
C SER A 39 15.01 2.46 0.39
N GLY A 40 14.30 3.47 0.90
CA GLY A 40 13.17 3.27 1.79
C GLY A 40 12.10 2.38 1.17
N ILE A 41 11.63 2.71 -0.04
CA ILE A 41 10.60 1.93 -0.75
C ILE A 41 11.05 0.48 -0.93
N LEU A 42 12.28 0.23 -1.39
CA LEU A 42 12.76 -1.13 -1.62
C LEU A 42 12.82 -1.96 -0.34
N VAL A 43 13.33 -1.37 0.76
CA VAL A 43 13.43 -2.05 2.05
C VAL A 43 12.04 -2.41 2.57
N ILE A 44 11.09 -1.46 2.58
CA ILE A 44 9.73 -1.75 3.04
C ILE A 44 9.00 -2.70 2.10
N ALA A 45 9.19 -2.58 0.78
CA ALA A 45 8.51 -3.43 -0.20
C ALA A 45 8.82 -4.90 0.05
N VAL A 46 10.03 -5.24 0.50
CA VAL A 46 10.39 -6.61 0.86
C VAL A 46 9.97 -6.94 2.29
N ALA A 47 10.44 -6.18 3.28
CA ALA A 47 10.26 -6.50 4.69
C ALA A 47 8.80 -6.44 5.13
N ASP A 48 8.11 -5.37 4.75
CA ASP A 48 6.71 -5.13 5.12
C ASP A 48 5.75 -6.05 4.35
N SER A 49 6.11 -6.48 3.13
CA SER A 49 5.32 -7.48 2.38
C SER A 49 5.44 -8.88 2.95
N LEU A 50 6.63 -9.29 3.39
CA LEU A 50 6.82 -10.56 4.08
C LEU A 50 6.10 -10.55 5.43
N SER A 51 6.22 -9.45 6.19
CA SER A 51 5.57 -9.34 7.50
C SER A 51 4.05 -9.39 7.40
N ASP A 52 3.46 -8.64 6.47
CA ASP A 52 2.01 -8.64 6.23
C ASP A 52 1.51 -9.99 5.72
N ALA A 53 2.24 -10.63 4.82
CA ALA A 53 1.86 -11.94 4.29
C ALA A 53 1.84 -13.01 5.40
N LEU A 54 2.82 -12.99 6.31
CA LEU A 54 2.81 -13.82 7.51
C LEU A 54 1.65 -13.46 8.45
N GLY A 55 1.35 -12.16 8.63
CA GLY A 55 0.20 -11.73 9.42
C GLY A 55 -1.12 -12.28 8.89
N ILE A 56 -1.33 -12.25 7.56
CA ILE A 56 -2.49 -12.86 6.91
C ILE A 56 -2.46 -14.39 7.04
N HIS A 57 -1.28 -15.03 6.87
CA HIS A 57 -1.14 -16.48 7.05
C HIS A 57 -1.64 -16.93 8.43
N MET A 58 -1.14 -16.27 9.48
CA MET A 58 -1.49 -16.57 10.85
C MET A 58 -2.99 -16.30 11.10
N ALA A 59 -3.52 -15.17 10.64
CA ALA A 59 -4.93 -14.85 10.78
C ALA A 59 -5.85 -15.92 10.17
N GLU A 60 -5.50 -16.42 8.98
CA GLU A 60 -6.25 -17.48 8.30
C GLU A 60 -6.12 -18.85 9.01
N GLU A 61 -4.94 -19.16 9.56
CA GLU A 61 -4.70 -20.38 10.34
C GLU A 61 -5.53 -20.37 11.65
N PHE A 62 -5.61 -19.22 12.33
CA PHE A 62 -6.40 -19.05 13.56
C PHE A 62 -7.91 -19.15 13.33
N GLU A 63 -8.43 -18.75 12.16
CA GLU A 63 -9.85 -18.88 11.84
C GLU A 63 -10.30 -20.36 11.77
N ASN A 64 -9.36 -21.29 11.53
CA ASN A 64 -9.55 -22.75 11.48
C ASN A 64 -10.75 -23.19 10.60
N GLN A 65 -11.03 -22.41 9.56
CA GLN A 65 -12.13 -22.61 8.61
C GLN A 65 -11.63 -22.81 7.17
N HIS A 66 -10.36 -22.49 6.90
CA HIS A 66 -9.78 -22.54 5.58
C HIS A 66 -8.80 -23.70 5.43
N THR A 67 -8.77 -24.28 4.24
CA THR A 67 -7.82 -25.35 3.93
C THR A 67 -6.38 -24.81 3.86
N PRO A 68 -5.34 -25.64 4.12
CA PRO A 68 -3.95 -25.20 3.98
C PRO A 68 -3.64 -24.56 2.63
N LYS A 69 -4.28 -25.05 1.55
CA LYS A 69 -4.13 -24.48 0.20
C LYS A 69 -4.67 -23.05 0.12
N GLU A 70 -5.82 -22.77 0.74
CA GLU A 70 -6.43 -21.44 0.78
C GLU A 70 -5.60 -20.45 1.60
N ILE A 71 -5.09 -20.89 2.76
CA ILE A 71 -4.19 -20.12 3.62
C ILE A 71 -2.95 -19.69 2.81
N TRP A 72 -2.24 -20.63 2.21
CA TRP A 72 -1.05 -20.34 1.40
C TRP A 72 -1.36 -19.48 0.17
N THR A 73 -2.55 -19.64 -0.42
CA THR A 73 -2.99 -18.76 -1.52
C THR A 73 -3.15 -17.32 -1.03
N ALA A 74 -3.81 -17.09 0.11
CA ALA A 74 -3.96 -15.76 0.68
C ALA A 74 -2.59 -15.13 1.02
N THR A 75 -1.69 -15.90 1.62
CA THR A 75 -0.31 -15.49 1.95
C THR A 75 0.46 -15.06 0.70
N ALA A 76 0.53 -15.92 -0.32
CA ALA A 76 1.30 -15.65 -1.53
C ALA A 76 0.73 -14.45 -2.31
N VAL A 77 -0.60 -14.36 -2.41
CA VAL A 77 -1.25 -13.22 -3.07
C VAL A 77 -1.01 -11.93 -2.30
N THR A 78 -1.06 -11.96 -0.96
CA THR A 78 -0.73 -10.79 -0.13
C THR A 78 0.69 -10.31 -0.38
N PHE A 79 1.66 -11.22 -0.28
CA PHE A 79 3.07 -10.91 -0.52
C PHE A 79 3.29 -10.30 -1.90
N LEU A 80 2.82 -10.97 -2.96
CA LEU A 80 3.04 -10.54 -4.33
C LEU A 80 2.33 -9.22 -4.64
N SER A 81 1.08 -9.07 -4.22
CA SER A 81 0.33 -7.83 -4.48
C SER A 81 0.97 -6.64 -3.77
N LYS A 82 1.34 -6.77 -2.49
CA LYS A 82 1.97 -5.70 -1.73
C LYS A 82 3.34 -5.34 -2.27
N LEU A 83 4.18 -6.34 -2.56
CA LEU A 83 5.52 -6.14 -3.13
C LEU A 83 5.46 -5.40 -4.47
N LEU A 84 4.60 -5.85 -5.39
CA LEU A 84 4.48 -5.26 -6.72
C LEU A 84 3.86 -3.87 -6.68
N VAL A 85 2.86 -3.65 -5.83
CA VAL A 85 2.26 -2.33 -5.63
C VAL A 85 3.29 -1.36 -5.07
N ALA A 86 4.03 -1.73 -4.02
CA ALA A 86 5.08 -0.89 -3.46
C ALA A 86 6.19 -0.59 -4.49
N ALA A 87 6.66 -1.62 -5.22
CA ALA A 87 7.66 -1.44 -6.27
C ALA A 87 7.19 -0.52 -7.41
N SER A 88 5.89 -0.46 -7.70
CA SER A 88 5.35 0.44 -8.74
C SER A 88 5.62 1.92 -8.46
N PHE A 89 5.75 2.32 -7.19
CA PHE A 89 6.05 3.72 -6.80
C PHE A 89 7.47 4.16 -7.10
N ILE A 90 8.36 3.22 -7.45
CA ILE A 90 9.72 3.55 -7.90
C ILE A 90 9.67 4.16 -9.31
N ILE A 91 8.70 3.76 -10.14
CA ILE A 91 8.62 4.15 -11.55
C ILE A 91 8.53 5.68 -11.70
N PRO A 92 7.64 6.42 -11.01
CA PRO A 92 7.63 7.88 -11.09
C PRO A 92 8.95 8.54 -10.66
N ILE A 93 9.65 7.99 -9.66
CA ILE A 93 10.90 8.56 -9.14
C ILE A 93 12.05 8.39 -10.14
N LEU A 94 12.05 7.31 -10.92
CA LEU A 94 13.06 7.08 -11.97
C LEU A 94 12.82 7.94 -13.21
N LEU A 95 11.57 8.34 -13.49
CA LEU A 95 11.20 9.05 -14.72
C LEU A 95 11.12 10.57 -14.56
N PHE A 96 10.88 11.08 -13.35
CA PHE A 96 10.63 12.50 -13.08
C PHE A 96 11.55 13.03 -11.98
N ASN A 97 11.65 14.37 -11.88
CA ASN A 97 12.28 14.98 -10.71
C ASN A 97 11.49 14.62 -9.44
N LEU A 98 12.15 14.64 -8.28
CA LEU A 98 11.57 14.12 -7.05
C LEU A 98 10.24 14.79 -6.68
N ASN A 99 10.14 16.12 -6.76
CA ASN A 99 8.90 16.84 -6.42
C ASN A 99 7.74 16.44 -7.35
N THR A 100 7.97 16.39 -8.65
CA THR A 100 6.98 15.94 -9.64
C THR A 100 6.65 14.46 -9.45
N ALA A 101 7.65 13.61 -9.15
CA ALA A 101 7.46 12.20 -8.90
C ALA A 101 6.54 11.94 -7.70
N ILE A 102 6.68 12.70 -6.61
CA ILE A 102 5.79 12.58 -5.43
C ILE A 102 4.33 12.88 -5.80
N ILE A 103 4.09 13.96 -6.55
CA ILE A 103 2.73 14.33 -6.97
C ILE A 103 2.11 13.23 -7.85
N ILE A 104 2.89 12.72 -8.81
CA ILE A 104 2.45 11.62 -9.69
C ILE A 104 2.17 10.35 -8.87
N SER A 105 3.05 10.02 -7.92
CA SER A 105 2.89 8.87 -7.03
C SER A 105 1.65 8.99 -6.15
N ILE A 106 1.35 10.17 -5.59
CA ILE A 106 0.11 10.41 -4.83
C ILE A 106 -1.10 10.18 -5.73
N ALA A 107 -1.12 10.77 -6.93
CA ALA A 107 -2.20 10.56 -7.89
C ALA A 107 -2.36 9.07 -8.26
N TRP A 108 -1.25 8.37 -8.48
CA TRP A 108 -1.21 6.94 -8.77
C TRP A 108 -1.81 6.11 -7.63
N GLY A 109 -1.34 6.29 -6.40
CA GLY A 109 -1.81 5.53 -5.25
C GLY A 109 -3.28 5.80 -4.92
N LEU A 110 -3.73 7.06 -4.94
CA LEU A 110 -5.15 7.38 -4.74
C LEU A 110 -6.02 6.78 -5.85
N SER A 111 -5.54 6.78 -7.10
CA SER A 111 -6.23 6.13 -8.22
C SER A 111 -6.33 4.61 -8.03
N LEU A 112 -5.26 3.95 -7.58
CA LEU A 112 -5.29 2.52 -7.25
C LEU A 112 -6.33 2.19 -6.18
N ILE A 113 -6.35 2.94 -5.07
CA ILE A 113 -7.33 2.76 -3.99
C ILE A 113 -8.75 2.99 -4.52
N PHE A 114 -8.97 4.06 -5.27
CA PHE A 114 -10.28 4.40 -5.82
C PHE A 114 -10.79 3.31 -6.78
N ILE A 115 -10.00 2.96 -7.79
CA ILE A 115 -10.36 1.96 -8.80
C ILE A 115 -10.64 0.63 -8.11
N PHE A 116 -9.75 0.21 -7.20
CA PHE A 116 -9.89 -1.07 -6.52
C PHE A 116 -11.15 -1.16 -5.67
N ASN A 117 -11.39 -0.17 -4.80
CA ASN A 117 -12.58 -0.16 -3.94
C ASN A 117 -13.87 -0.04 -4.75
N PHE A 118 -13.88 0.75 -5.83
CA PHE A 118 -15.02 0.87 -6.71
C PHE A 118 -15.37 -0.47 -7.39
N LEU A 119 -14.36 -1.17 -7.92
CA LEU A 119 -14.54 -2.49 -8.54
C LEU A 119 -15.02 -3.52 -7.52
N MET A 120 -14.49 -3.50 -6.30
CA MET A 120 -14.88 -4.43 -5.24
C MET A 120 -16.33 -4.22 -4.81
N ALA A 121 -16.73 -2.97 -4.56
CA ALA A 121 -18.09 -2.65 -4.15
C ALA A 121 -19.12 -2.98 -5.23
N LYS A 122 -18.78 -2.77 -6.52
CA LYS A 122 -19.62 -3.21 -7.64
C LYS A 122 -19.82 -4.74 -7.65
N GLN A 123 -18.79 -5.52 -7.31
CA GLN A 123 -18.91 -6.97 -7.20
C GLN A 123 -19.71 -7.42 -5.97
N GLN A 124 -19.74 -6.62 -4.91
CA GLN A 124 -20.46 -6.92 -3.66
C GLN A 124 -21.89 -6.35 -3.62
N HIS A 125 -22.38 -5.72 -4.70
CA HIS A 125 -23.67 -5.02 -4.76
C HIS A 125 -23.88 -3.96 -3.65
N ASN A 126 -22.80 -3.48 -3.04
CA ASN A 126 -22.82 -2.47 -1.99
C ASN A 126 -22.66 -1.06 -2.56
N LYS A 127 -23.10 -0.04 -1.81
CA LYS A 127 -22.89 1.36 -2.19
C LYS A 127 -21.39 1.69 -2.14
N PRO A 128 -20.72 1.93 -3.29
CA PRO A 128 -19.26 2.00 -3.36
C PRO A 128 -18.66 3.21 -2.64
N TRP A 129 -19.43 4.29 -2.54
CA TRP A 129 -18.93 5.59 -2.12
C TRP A 129 -18.50 5.67 -0.66
N HIS A 130 -19.08 4.86 0.22
CA HIS A 130 -18.71 4.88 1.64
C HIS A 130 -17.32 4.28 1.86
N ALA A 131 -17.10 3.04 1.38
CA ALA A 131 -15.80 2.37 1.49
C ALA A 131 -14.69 3.14 0.76
N VAL A 132 -14.96 3.65 -0.45
CA VAL A 132 -13.98 4.48 -1.19
C VAL A 132 -13.60 5.73 -0.39
N GLY A 133 -14.59 6.43 0.19
CA GLY A 133 -14.34 7.63 0.99
C GLY A 133 -13.50 7.36 2.23
N GLU A 134 -13.78 6.27 2.94
CA GLU A 134 -13.04 5.89 4.16
C GLU A 134 -11.56 5.59 3.85
N HIS A 135 -11.29 4.74 2.86
CA HIS A 135 -9.91 4.37 2.51
C HIS A 135 -9.11 5.56 1.97
N LEU A 136 -9.73 6.44 1.18
CA LEU A 136 -9.07 7.67 0.71
C LEU A 136 -8.81 8.64 1.86
N ALA A 137 -9.74 8.79 2.81
CA ALA A 137 -9.54 9.63 3.98
C ALA A 137 -8.37 9.14 4.84
N ILE A 138 -8.28 7.83 5.08
CA ILE A 138 -7.15 7.22 5.80
C ILE A 138 -5.84 7.44 5.04
N ALA A 139 -5.82 7.23 3.72
CA ALA A 139 -4.62 7.47 2.91
C ALA A 139 -4.15 8.93 2.99
N ILE A 140 -5.08 9.89 2.91
CA ILE A 140 -4.78 11.32 3.04
C ILE A 140 -4.27 11.65 4.46
N LEU A 141 -4.89 11.09 5.50
CA LEU A 141 -4.44 11.26 6.88
C LEU A 141 -3.00 10.78 7.05
N VAL A 142 -2.67 9.60 6.52
CA VAL A 142 -1.31 9.03 6.58
C VAL A 142 -0.33 9.95 5.86
N ILE A 143 -0.64 10.42 4.65
CA ILE A 143 0.21 11.34 3.87
C ILE A 143 0.50 12.62 4.67
N ILE A 144 -0.53 13.23 5.26
CA ILE A 144 -0.38 14.47 6.04
C ILE A 144 0.47 14.22 7.29
N ALA A 145 0.18 13.15 8.02
CA ALA A 145 0.90 12.81 9.25
C ALA A 145 2.38 12.54 8.98
N THR A 146 2.70 11.75 7.96
CA THR A 146 4.10 11.42 7.65
C THR A 146 4.86 12.61 7.06
N HIS A 147 4.19 13.48 6.28
CA HIS A 147 4.78 14.72 5.80
C HIS A 147 5.31 15.59 6.96
N TYR A 148 4.45 15.86 7.95
CA TYR A 148 4.82 16.66 9.12
C TYR A 148 5.85 15.98 10.02
N LEU A 149 5.81 14.66 10.16
CA LEU A 149 6.85 13.91 10.88
C LEU A 149 8.21 14.03 10.19
N GLY A 150 8.26 13.95 8.85
CA GLY A 150 9.50 14.15 8.10
C GLY A 150 10.05 15.57 8.24
N ASP A 151 9.20 16.59 8.10
CA ASP A 151 9.56 18.00 8.28
C ASP A 151 10.09 18.28 9.69
N LEU A 152 9.49 17.67 10.72
CA LEU A 152 9.92 17.84 12.10
C LEU A 152 11.34 17.34 12.32
N LEU A 153 11.68 16.19 11.75
CA LEU A 153 13.00 15.59 11.88
C LEU A 153 14.06 16.31 11.04
N ALA A 154 13.70 16.92 9.92
CA ALA A 154 14.61 17.74 9.10
C ALA A 154 15.06 19.05 9.77
N ARG A 155 14.34 19.52 10.79
CA ARG A 155 14.64 20.77 11.51
C ARG A 155 15.67 20.58 12.64
N GLN A 156 16.13 19.36 12.89
CA GLN A 156 17.18 19.02 13.85
C GLN A 156 18.56 19.07 13.19
#